data_AF-A0A8J7QGD0-F1
#
_entry.id   AF-A0A8J7QGD0-F1
#
_cell.length_a   1.000
_cell.length_b   1.000
_cell.length_c   1.000
_cell.angle_alpha   90.00
_cell.angle_beta   90.00
_cell.angle_gamma   90.00
#
_symmetry.space_group_name_H-M   'P 1'
#
loop_
_entity.id
_entity.type
_entity.pdbx_description
1 polymer ?
#
loop_
_entity_poly.entity_id
_entity_poly.type
_entity_poly.pdbx_seq_one_letter_code
_entity_poly.pdbx_strand_id
1 'polypeptide(L)'
;MSRRPRVKLEQPIAYYHVMNRTAQQEMYLDDVHVPGFKQVMLDIFQEAVSVFYVNILAWVIMDNHYHLCVEVQKPPKDPEDLKLRFERLQEINVNKRRWQPELVNACYKRFTDLSEFMKSVNFRTAIAFNKARETSGHLWGARYNSKVIEEETGLLKVMCYIEHNPVKAGLCKKPSTYPWCSAGRLKLRLARGGAVNFPAFDFLRRVTGKSRARNYLKFVDELADRLHGSPFDPDLDIESCELPIAEAELEEWRQQFASRAPENWSNQAFGSEAFQNQIALLEQTKAQKITKVRQEAVKRRRFDPGDQTQQKS
;
A
#
# COMPACT_ATOMS: atom_id res chain seq x y z
N MET A 1 7.46 -6.69 -31.30
CA MET A 1 7.08 -8.02 -30.77
C MET A 1 5.77 -7.92 -30.01
N SER A 2 4.80 -8.77 -30.33
CA SER A 2 3.60 -8.97 -29.52
C SER A 2 4.01 -9.41 -28.11
N ARG A 3 3.54 -8.68 -27.08
CA ARG A 3 3.86 -9.01 -25.68
C ARG A 3 3.02 -10.19 -25.22
N ARG A 4 3.64 -11.10 -24.46
CA ARG A 4 2.92 -12.19 -23.79
C ARG A 4 1.85 -11.59 -22.85
N PRO A 5 0.63 -12.14 -22.83
CA PRO A 5 -0.38 -11.79 -21.84
C PRO A 5 0.19 -11.94 -20.43
N ARG A 6 -0.22 -11.06 -19.50
CA ARG A 6 0.15 -11.23 -18.09
C ARG A 6 -0.50 -12.50 -17.56
N VAL A 7 0.25 -13.25 -16.76
CA VAL A 7 -0.29 -14.39 -16.03
C VAL A 7 -1.33 -13.86 -15.04
N LYS A 8 -2.55 -14.36 -15.17
CA LYS A 8 -3.64 -14.14 -14.22
C LYS A 8 -4.01 -15.49 -13.66
N LEU A 9 -3.86 -15.65 -12.35
CA LEU A 9 -4.22 -16.90 -11.70
C LEU A 9 -5.73 -16.92 -11.43
N GLU A 10 -6.35 -18.08 -11.62
CA GLU A 10 -7.77 -18.30 -11.33
C GLU A 10 -8.05 -18.70 -9.88
N GLN A 11 -6.98 -18.94 -9.10
CA GLN A 11 -7.08 -19.22 -7.69
C GLN A 11 -7.71 -18.07 -6.89
N PRO A 12 -8.37 -18.37 -5.74
CA PRO A 12 -9.05 -17.37 -4.91
C PRO A 12 -8.16 -16.21 -4.44
N ILE A 13 -6.86 -16.47 -4.22
CA ILE A 13 -5.89 -15.47 -3.77
C ILE A 13 -4.59 -15.63 -4.56
N ALA A 14 -4.09 -14.56 -5.16
CA ALA A 14 -2.84 -14.57 -5.90
C ALA A 14 -1.92 -13.43 -5.47
N TYR A 15 -0.63 -13.74 -5.33
CA TYR A 15 0.39 -12.77 -4.91
C TYR A 15 1.28 -12.36 -6.06
N TYR A 16 1.62 -11.08 -6.12
CA TYR A 16 2.42 -10.51 -7.19
C TYR A 16 3.45 -9.52 -6.64
N HIS A 17 4.68 -9.62 -7.12
CA HIS A 17 5.61 -8.50 -7.10
C HIS A 17 5.28 -7.59 -8.29
N VAL A 18 5.02 -6.32 -8.03
CA VAL A 18 4.70 -5.31 -9.04
C VAL A 18 5.69 -4.15 -8.95
N MET A 19 6.13 -3.63 -10.09
CA MET A 19 6.92 -2.40 -10.12
C MET A 19 6.56 -1.52 -11.31
N ASN A 20 6.78 -0.21 -11.19
CA ASN A 20 6.74 0.69 -12.33
C ASN A 20 7.82 1.77 -12.20
N ARG A 21 8.35 2.22 -13.33
CA ARG A 21 9.47 3.18 -13.41
C ARG A 21 9.05 4.40 -14.24
N THR A 22 9.54 5.57 -13.84
CA THR A 22 9.35 6.83 -14.57
C THR A 22 9.95 6.76 -15.97
N ALA A 23 9.46 7.62 -16.86
CA ALA A 23 10.02 7.76 -18.20
C ALA A 23 11.50 8.17 -18.12
N GLN A 24 12.34 7.57 -18.98
CA GLN A 24 13.79 7.83 -19.03
C GLN A 24 14.54 7.58 -17.71
N GLN A 25 13.91 6.91 -16.74
CA GLN A 25 14.45 6.68 -15.39
C GLN A 25 14.72 7.95 -14.58
N GLU A 26 14.06 9.05 -14.96
CA GLU A 26 14.15 10.36 -14.31
C GLU A 26 13.67 10.31 -12.85
N MET A 27 14.29 11.12 -11.99
CA MET A 27 13.98 11.17 -10.55
C MET A 27 12.70 11.96 -10.22
N TYR A 28 11.67 11.83 -11.06
CA TYR A 28 10.43 12.59 -10.92
C TYR A 28 9.64 12.36 -9.63
N LEU A 29 9.95 11.30 -8.88
CA LEU A 29 9.31 11.00 -7.60
C LEU A 29 10.12 11.52 -6.40
N ASP A 30 11.25 12.19 -6.62
CA ASP A 30 12.00 12.88 -5.57
C ASP A 30 11.22 14.07 -4.98
N ASP A 31 11.75 14.63 -3.88
CA ASP A 31 11.15 15.82 -3.26
C ASP A 31 11.58 17.14 -3.95
N VAL A 32 12.42 17.08 -4.99
CA VAL A 32 12.90 18.25 -5.75
C VAL A 32 11.89 18.64 -6.83
N HIS A 33 11.39 17.65 -7.57
CA HIS A 33 10.50 17.87 -8.71
C HIS A 33 9.09 18.24 -8.28
N VAL A 34 8.57 17.56 -7.26
CA VAL A 34 7.26 17.85 -6.65
C VAL A 34 7.34 17.52 -5.15
N PRO A 35 7.56 18.53 -4.28
CA PRO A 35 7.68 18.32 -2.85
C PRO A 35 6.49 17.56 -2.25
N GLY A 36 6.76 16.48 -1.51
CA GLY A 36 5.71 15.69 -0.85
C GLY A 36 4.91 14.77 -1.79
N PHE A 37 5.32 14.63 -3.05
CA PHE A 37 4.58 13.82 -4.02
C PHE A 37 4.49 12.34 -3.65
N LYS A 38 5.51 11.79 -2.97
CA LYS A 38 5.45 10.42 -2.43
C LYS A 38 4.28 10.21 -1.47
N GLN A 39 3.85 11.24 -0.72
CA GLN A 39 2.65 11.14 0.12
C GLN A 39 1.37 11.09 -0.73
N VAL A 40 1.29 11.88 -1.80
CA VAL A 40 0.17 11.84 -2.74
C VAL A 40 0.04 10.44 -3.36
N MET A 41 1.15 9.81 -3.72
CA MET A 41 1.15 8.43 -4.21
C MET A 41 0.61 7.44 -3.18
N LEU A 42 0.98 7.59 -1.90
CA LEU A 42 0.46 6.74 -0.83
C LEU A 42 -1.05 6.89 -0.63
N ASP A 43 -1.56 8.12 -0.74
CA ASP A 43 -2.99 8.38 -0.64
C ASP A 43 -3.74 7.72 -1.82
N ILE A 44 -3.18 7.81 -3.03
CA ILE A 44 -3.70 7.10 -4.22
C ILE A 44 -3.72 5.58 -4.00
N PHE A 45 -2.66 5.00 -3.44
CA PHE A 45 -2.59 3.57 -3.15
C PHE A 45 -3.67 3.15 -2.14
N GLN A 46 -3.86 3.92 -1.06
CA GLN A 46 -4.87 3.64 -0.04
C GLN A 46 -6.29 3.71 -0.61
N GLU A 47 -6.57 4.74 -1.40
CA GLU A 47 -7.86 4.88 -2.06
C GLU A 47 -8.11 3.75 -3.06
N ALA A 48 -7.10 3.31 -3.81
CA ALA A 48 -7.22 2.18 -4.71
C ALA A 48 -7.51 0.87 -3.94
N VAL A 49 -6.81 0.59 -2.84
CA VAL A 49 -7.09 -0.56 -1.96
C VAL A 49 -8.52 -0.51 -1.40
N SER A 50 -9.08 0.68 -1.16
CA SER A 50 -10.46 0.81 -0.68
C SER A 50 -11.54 0.43 -1.72
N VAL A 51 -11.18 0.40 -3.01
CA VAL A 51 -12.07 0.09 -4.13
C VAL A 51 -11.87 -1.36 -4.59
N PHE A 52 -10.63 -1.79 -4.77
CA PHE A 52 -10.30 -3.08 -5.35
C PHE A 52 -10.19 -4.18 -4.28
N TYR A 53 -10.41 -5.44 -4.68
CA TYR A 53 -10.13 -6.62 -3.85
C TYR A 53 -8.62 -6.92 -3.88
N VAL A 54 -7.84 -5.92 -3.48
CA VAL A 54 -6.39 -5.92 -3.59
C VAL A 54 -5.80 -5.34 -2.32
N ASN A 55 -4.87 -6.06 -1.71
CA ASN A 55 -4.07 -5.58 -0.59
C ASN A 55 -2.63 -5.32 -1.04
N ILE A 56 -2.00 -4.29 -0.48
CA ILE A 56 -0.57 -4.03 -0.66
C ILE A 56 0.15 -4.52 0.61
N LEU A 57 0.89 -5.61 0.47
CA LEU A 57 1.60 -6.36 1.52
C LEU A 57 2.95 -5.76 1.92
N ALA A 58 3.65 -5.15 0.98
CA ALA A 58 4.85 -4.37 1.20
C ALA A 58 4.98 -3.35 0.07
N TRP A 59 5.67 -2.24 0.33
CA TRP A 59 5.86 -1.21 -0.68
C TRP A 59 7.10 -0.38 -0.43
N VAL A 60 7.64 0.18 -1.51
CA VAL A 60 8.66 1.22 -1.50
C VAL A 60 8.39 2.21 -2.63
N ILE A 61 8.55 3.50 -2.35
CA ILE A 61 8.57 4.55 -3.36
C ILE A 61 9.99 5.13 -3.36
N MET A 62 10.72 4.87 -4.45
CA MET A 62 12.04 5.41 -4.75
C MET A 62 11.89 6.71 -5.54
N ASP A 63 12.99 7.36 -5.90
CA ASP A 63 12.96 8.64 -6.62
C ASP A 63 12.58 8.50 -8.10
N ASN A 64 12.79 7.33 -8.72
CA ASN A 64 12.45 7.09 -10.13
C ASN A 64 11.55 5.85 -10.35
N HIS A 65 11.18 5.12 -9.31
CA HIS A 65 10.31 3.95 -9.43
C HIS A 65 9.66 3.56 -8.11
N TYR A 66 8.71 2.64 -8.14
CA TYR A 66 8.15 2.04 -6.94
C TYR A 66 8.03 0.52 -7.08
N HIS A 67 8.02 -0.20 -5.96
CA HIS A 67 7.71 -1.63 -5.91
C HIS A 67 6.56 -1.87 -4.93
N LEU A 68 5.69 -2.81 -5.26
CA LEU A 68 4.59 -3.28 -4.43
C LEU A 68 4.64 -4.81 -4.36
N CYS A 69 4.42 -5.38 -3.18
CA CYS A 69 4.00 -6.75 -3.02
C CYS A 69 2.47 -6.72 -2.86
N VAL A 70 1.76 -7.40 -3.75
CA VAL A 70 0.31 -7.25 -3.90
C VAL A 70 -0.38 -8.59 -3.74
N GLU A 71 -1.43 -8.64 -2.94
CA GLU A 71 -2.36 -9.76 -2.84
C GLU A 71 -3.64 -9.38 -3.59
N VAL A 72 -4.06 -10.21 -4.54
CA VAL A 72 -5.31 -10.06 -5.29
C VAL A 72 -6.26 -11.13 -4.84
N GLN A 73 -7.47 -10.74 -4.44
CA GLN A 73 -8.50 -11.63 -3.94
C GLN A 73 -9.67 -11.73 -4.93
N LYS A 74 -10.27 -12.91 -5.03
CA LYS A 74 -11.49 -13.20 -5.80
C LYS A 74 -12.59 -13.75 -4.88
N PRO A 75 -13.15 -12.96 -3.94
CA PRO A 75 -14.14 -13.42 -2.96
C PRO A 75 -15.48 -13.81 -3.62
N PRO A 76 -16.47 -14.36 -2.88
CA PRO A 76 -17.81 -14.55 -3.42
C PRO A 76 -18.34 -13.23 -3.94
N LYS A 77 -19.13 -13.31 -5.01
CA LYS A 77 -19.71 -12.13 -5.63
C LYS A 77 -20.88 -11.63 -4.78
N ASP A 78 -20.59 -10.70 -3.88
CA ASP A 78 -21.57 -10.01 -3.05
C ASP A 78 -21.95 -8.65 -3.67
N PRO A 79 -23.21 -8.46 -4.14
CA PRO A 79 -23.67 -7.21 -4.70
C PRO A 79 -23.56 -5.99 -3.76
N GLU A 80 -23.74 -6.16 -2.46
CA GLU A 80 -23.74 -5.04 -1.51
C GLU A 80 -22.31 -4.52 -1.26
N ASP A 81 -21.34 -5.42 -1.10
CA ASP A 81 -19.91 -5.08 -1.06
C ASP A 81 -19.46 -4.40 -2.36
N LEU A 82 -19.83 -4.98 -3.51
CA LEU A 82 -19.52 -4.42 -4.83
C LEU A 82 -20.09 -3.02 -5.02
N LYS A 83 -21.30 -2.77 -4.51
CA LYS A 83 -21.94 -1.45 -4.53
C LYS A 83 -21.14 -0.45 -3.68
N LEU A 84 -20.77 -0.80 -2.45
CA LEU A 84 -20.00 0.09 -1.58
C LEU A 84 -18.61 0.42 -2.19
N ARG A 85 -17.94 -0.56 -2.80
CA ARG A 85 -16.69 -0.33 -3.56
C ARG A 85 -16.90 0.54 -4.79
N PHE A 86 -18.00 0.33 -5.50
CA PHE A 86 -18.36 1.16 -6.65
C PHE A 86 -18.60 2.62 -6.24
N GLU A 87 -19.29 2.85 -5.13
CA GLU A 87 -19.54 4.18 -4.59
C GLU A 87 -18.24 4.90 -4.23
N ARG A 88 -17.28 4.21 -3.59
CA ARG A 88 -15.92 4.74 -3.35
C ARG A 88 -15.20 5.10 -4.64
N LEU A 89 -15.33 4.28 -5.69
CA LEU A 89 -14.78 4.64 -7.00
C LEU A 89 -15.42 5.92 -7.56
N GLN A 90 -16.70 6.18 -7.27
CA GLN A 90 -17.37 7.42 -7.70
C GLN A 90 -16.93 8.65 -6.92
N GLU A 91 -16.37 8.50 -5.72
CA GLU A 91 -15.76 9.63 -4.99
C GLU A 91 -14.52 10.15 -5.71
N ILE A 92 -13.83 9.28 -6.44
CA ILE A 92 -12.57 9.56 -7.14
C ILE A 92 -12.83 9.96 -8.61
N ASN A 93 -13.88 9.43 -9.23
CA ASN A 93 -14.20 9.72 -10.63
C ASN A 93 -14.71 11.16 -10.81
N VAL A 94 -14.19 11.83 -11.84
CA VAL A 94 -14.71 13.14 -12.29
C VAL A 94 -16.15 13.00 -12.79
N ASN A 95 -16.41 11.99 -13.62
CA ASN A 95 -17.73 11.70 -14.16
C ASN A 95 -18.41 10.60 -13.33
N LYS A 96 -19.19 11.02 -12.35
CA LYS A 96 -19.89 10.12 -11.42
C LYS A 96 -21.00 9.35 -12.13
N ARG A 97 -21.09 8.06 -11.85
CA ARG A 97 -22.17 7.17 -12.29
C ARG A 97 -22.99 6.72 -11.09
N ARG A 98 -24.28 6.45 -11.30
CA ARG A 98 -25.11 5.81 -10.27
C ARG A 98 -24.94 4.29 -10.33
N TRP A 99 -25.06 3.65 -9.18
CA TRP A 99 -25.10 2.19 -9.09
C TRP A 99 -26.32 1.65 -9.84
N GLN A 100 -26.13 0.52 -10.52
CA GLN A 100 -27.18 -0.23 -11.20
C GLN A 100 -26.89 -1.73 -10.98
N PRO A 101 -27.89 -2.57 -10.64
CA PRO A 101 -27.68 -4.00 -10.38
C PRO A 101 -26.95 -4.75 -11.51
N GLU A 102 -27.11 -4.32 -12.75
CA GLU A 102 -26.50 -4.91 -13.94
C GLU A 102 -24.97 -4.74 -13.94
N LEU A 103 -24.44 -3.80 -13.15
CA LEU A 103 -23.00 -3.54 -13.02
C LEU A 103 -22.29 -4.57 -12.14
N VAL A 104 -23.01 -5.42 -11.39
CA VAL A 104 -22.42 -6.40 -10.46
C VAL A 104 -21.32 -7.24 -11.13
N ASN A 105 -21.61 -7.81 -12.31
CA ASN A 105 -20.63 -8.63 -13.03
C ASN A 105 -19.43 -7.83 -13.54
N ALA A 106 -19.66 -6.61 -14.04
CA ALA A 106 -18.59 -5.75 -14.54
C ALA A 106 -17.69 -5.24 -13.41
N CYS A 107 -18.29 -4.85 -12.28
CA CYS A 107 -17.58 -4.40 -11.08
C CYS A 107 -16.77 -5.54 -10.49
N TYR A 108 -17.35 -6.74 -10.34
CA TYR A 108 -16.62 -7.90 -9.83
C TYR A 108 -15.38 -8.22 -10.69
N LYS A 109 -15.55 -8.30 -12.02
CA LYS A 109 -14.43 -8.54 -12.95
C LYS A 109 -13.36 -7.44 -12.85
N ARG A 110 -13.77 -6.19 -12.66
CA ARG A 110 -12.84 -5.05 -12.57
C ARG A 110 -12.10 -4.99 -11.24
N PHE A 111 -12.82 -5.15 -10.13
CA PHE A 111 -12.28 -4.96 -8.78
C PHE A 111 -11.40 -6.12 -8.33
N THR A 112 -11.51 -7.28 -8.95
CA THR A 112 -10.65 -8.46 -8.72
C THR A 112 -9.49 -8.57 -9.72
N ASP A 113 -9.26 -7.56 -10.57
CA ASP A 113 -8.24 -7.60 -11.62
C ASP A 113 -7.05 -6.69 -11.31
N LEU A 114 -5.85 -7.28 -11.25
CA LEU A 114 -4.60 -6.56 -10.99
C LEU A 114 -4.31 -5.46 -12.04
N SER A 115 -4.65 -5.69 -13.30
CA SER A 115 -4.39 -4.72 -14.36
C SER A 115 -5.31 -3.51 -14.24
N GLU A 116 -6.56 -3.69 -13.85
CA GLU A 116 -7.47 -2.59 -13.56
C GLU A 116 -7.06 -1.81 -12.31
N PHE A 117 -6.59 -2.49 -11.27
CA PHE A 117 -5.99 -1.85 -10.09
C PHE A 117 -4.78 -0.99 -10.48
N MET A 118 -3.80 -1.57 -11.19
CA MET A 118 -2.60 -0.86 -11.60
C MET A 118 -2.86 0.23 -12.62
N LYS A 119 -3.89 0.09 -13.47
CA LYS A 119 -4.34 1.14 -14.37
C LYS A 119 -4.87 2.33 -13.58
N SER A 120 -5.72 2.09 -12.58
CA SER A 120 -6.24 3.14 -11.70
C SER A 120 -5.11 3.89 -10.99
N VAL A 121 -4.20 3.14 -10.34
CA VAL A 121 -3.05 3.71 -9.61
C VAL A 121 -2.17 4.55 -10.53
N ASN A 122 -1.65 3.96 -11.61
CA ASN A 122 -0.69 4.65 -12.48
C ASN A 122 -1.31 5.87 -13.19
N PHE A 123 -2.56 5.77 -13.62
CA PHE A 123 -3.24 6.88 -14.29
C PHE A 123 -3.42 8.07 -13.34
N ARG A 124 -3.90 7.81 -12.12
CA ARG A 124 -4.12 8.86 -11.12
C ARG A 124 -2.81 9.50 -10.67
N THR A 125 -1.74 8.73 -10.51
CA THR A 125 -0.42 9.28 -10.19
C THR A 125 0.10 10.18 -11.31
N ALA A 126 -0.05 9.76 -12.58
CA ALA A 126 0.38 10.59 -13.71
C ALA A 126 -0.41 11.91 -13.80
N ILE A 127 -1.73 11.87 -13.57
CA ILE A 127 -2.55 13.09 -13.50
C ILE A 127 -2.10 14.00 -12.37
N ALA A 128 -1.93 13.45 -11.16
CA ALA A 128 -1.52 14.24 -10.00
C ALA A 128 -0.16 14.91 -10.20
N PHE A 129 0.81 14.17 -10.77
CA PHE A 129 2.13 14.69 -11.11
C PHE A 129 2.07 15.82 -12.13
N ASN A 130 1.41 15.58 -13.27
CA ASN A 130 1.29 16.55 -14.36
C ASN A 130 0.55 17.82 -13.90
N LYS A 131 -0.49 17.66 -13.08
CA LYS A 131 -1.19 18.80 -12.47
C LYS A 131 -0.29 19.60 -11.54
N ALA A 132 0.52 18.94 -10.72
CA ALA A 132 1.42 19.61 -9.78
C ALA A 132 2.57 20.36 -10.48
N ARG A 133 2.93 19.95 -11.69
CA ARG A 133 3.98 20.59 -12.50
C ARG A 133 3.45 21.53 -13.58
N GLU A 134 2.14 21.64 -13.74
CA GLU A 134 1.50 22.37 -14.84
C GLU A 134 1.96 21.87 -16.22
N THR A 135 2.29 20.58 -16.33
CA THR A 135 2.77 19.94 -17.56
C THR A 135 1.75 18.95 -18.13
N SER A 136 1.97 18.51 -19.36
CA SER A 136 1.32 17.34 -19.94
C SER A 136 2.39 16.37 -20.45
N GLY A 137 2.12 15.06 -20.40
CA GLY A 137 3.07 14.06 -20.85
C GLY A 137 3.01 12.73 -20.08
N HIS A 138 3.93 11.84 -20.44
CA HIS A 138 4.04 10.52 -19.82
C HIS A 138 4.94 10.56 -18.58
N LEU A 139 4.35 10.32 -17.40
CA LEU A 139 5.13 10.07 -16.18
C LEU A 139 5.85 8.72 -16.24
N TRP A 140 5.15 7.67 -16.68
CA TRP A 140 5.66 6.30 -16.68
C TRP A 140 6.33 5.96 -18.00
N GLY A 141 7.49 5.30 -17.94
CA GLY A 141 8.25 4.92 -19.14
C GLY A 141 7.64 3.73 -19.88
N ALA A 142 6.87 2.89 -19.18
CA ALA A 142 6.19 1.74 -19.76
C ALA A 142 4.95 1.36 -18.94
N ARG A 143 4.28 0.29 -19.37
CA ARG A 143 3.35 -0.46 -18.51
C ARG A 143 4.13 -1.05 -17.32
N TYR A 144 3.47 -1.18 -16.18
CA TYR A 144 4.03 -1.83 -14.98
C TYR A 144 4.59 -3.24 -15.27
N ASN A 145 5.58 -3.71 -14.53
CA ASN A 145 6.01 -5.11 -14.53
C ASN A 145 5.37 -5.87 -13.38
N SER A 146 5.10 -7.16 -13.57
CA SER A 146 4.52 -8.02 -12.55
C SER A 146 5.07 -9.44 -12.64
N LYS A 147 5.46 -10.01 -11.50
CA LYS A 147 5.86 -11.41 -11.35
C LYS A 147 4.96 -12.08 -10.31
N VAL A 148 4.48 -13.30 -10.61
CA VAL A 148 3.71 -14.11 -9.67
C VAL A 148 4.64 -14.62 -8.57
N ILE A 149 4.13 -14.68 -7.34
CA ILE A 149 4.81 -15.29 -6.19
C ILE A 149 4.09 -16.60 -5.90
N GLU A 150 4.75 -17.72 -6.21
CA GLU A 150 4.15 -19.06 -6.16
C GLU A 150 4.29 -19.72 -4.78
N GLU A 151 5.34 -19.36 -4.05
CA GLU A 151 5.66 -19.94 -2.76
C GLU A 151 5.53 -18.94 -1.62
N GLU A 152 5.13 -19.47 -0.48
CA GLU A 152 4.94 -18.70 0.74
C GLU A 152 6.24 -18.00 1.12
N THR A 153 7.35 -18.75 1.24
CA THR A 153 8.65 -18.17 1.61
C THR A 153 9.07 -17.07 0.62
N GLY A 154 8.67 -17.22 -0.65
CA GLY A 154 8.79 -16.21 -1.70
C GLY A 154 8.17 -14.87 -1.33
N LEU A 155 7.03 -14.88 -0.64
CA LEU A 155 6.32 -13.68 -0.24
C LEU A 155 7.13 -12.83 0.76
N LEU A 156 7.59 -13.44 1.86
CA LEU A 156 8.38 -12.73 2.87
C LEU A 156 9.68 -12.18 2.27
N LYS A 157 10.32 -12.97 1.41
CA LYS A 157 11.57 -12.56 0.78
C LYS A 157 11.35 -11.41 -0.21
N VAL A 158 10.26 -11.43 -0.99
CA VAL A 158 9.87 -10.27 -1.82
C VAL A 158 9.59 -9.04 -0.98
N MET A 159 8.90 -9.18 0.16
CA MET A 159 8.67 -8.05 1.09
C MET A 159 10.01 -7.46 1.58
N CYS A 160 10.96 -8.31 2.00
CA CYS A 160 12.29 -7.88 2.42
C CYS A 160 13.06 -7.20 1.29
N TYR A 161 13.03 -7.76 0.08
CA TYR A 161 13.62 -7.15 -1.11
C TYR A 161 13.10 -5.72 -1.32
N ILE A 162 11.78 -5.56 -1.35
CA ILE A 162 11.12 -4.27 -1.56
C ILE A 162 11.60 -3.25 -0.53
N GLU A 163 11.60 -3.63 0.75
CA GLU A 163 11.98 -2.74 1.84
C GLU A 163 13.49 -2.45 1.92
N HIS A 164 14.32 -3.32 1.34
CA HIS A 164 15.77 -3.16 1.25
C HIS A 164 16.25 -2.32 0.06
N ASN A 165 15.43 -2.13 -0.98
CA ASN A 165 15.75 -1.25 -2.11
C ASN A 165 16.32 0.15 -1.75
N PRO A 166 15.80 0.89 -0.75
CA PRO A 166 16.37 2.19 -0.37
C PRO A 166 17.76 2.07 0.24
N VAL A 167 18.10 0.96 0.91
CA VAL A 167 19.45 0.71 1.42
C VAL A 167 20.40 0.46 0.27
N LYS A 168 20.00 -0.41 -0.66
CA LYS A 168 20.77 -0.71 -1.88
C LYS A 168 21.05 0.54 -2.72
N ALA A 169 20.11 1.49 -2.77
CA ALA A 169 20.28 2.75 -3.49
C ALA A 169 21.06 3.81 -2.68
N GLY A 170 21.52 3.52 -1.46
CA GLY A 170 22.22 4.46 -0.61
C GLY A 170 21.34 5.58 -0.01
N LEU A 171 20.01 5.46 -0.10
CA LEU A 171 19.05 6.44 0.43
C LEU A 171 18.91 6.36 1.95
N CYS A 172 19.21 5.21 2.54
CA CYS A 172 19.21 5.02 3.99
C CYS A 172 20.17 3.90 4.41
N LYS A 173 20.49 3.83 5.71
CA LYS A 173 21.30 2.72 6.26
C LYS A 173 20.45 1.48 6.58
N LYS A 174 19.17 1.69 6.91
CA LYS A 174 18.26 0.64 7.38
C LYS A 174 16.87 0.82 6.79
N PRO A 175 16.16 -0.26 6.38
CA PRO A 175 14.79 -0.17 5.88
C PRO A 175 13.87 0.60 6.81
N SER A 176 13.97 0.38 8.12
CA SER A 176 13.13 1.04 9.13
C SER A 176 13.37 2.56 9.23
N THR A 177 14.43 3.09 8.62
CA THR A 177 14.76 4.53 8.63
C THR A 177 14.31 5.26 7.36
N TYR A 178 13.85 4.55 6.33
CA TYR A 178 13.35 5.17 5.11
C TYR A 178 11.83 5.39 5.19
N PRO A 179 11.33 6.63 5.25
CA PRO A 179 9.92 6.90 5.53
C PRO A 179 8.98 6.49 4.38
N TRP A 180 9.52 6.29 3.18
CA TRP A 180 8.79 5.94 1.97
C TRP A 180 8.89 4.45 1.60
N CYS A 181 8.97 3.59 2.61
CA CYS A 181 8.67 2.16 2.50
C CYS A 181 7.77 1.67 3.64
N SER A 182 7.24 0.45 3.51
CA SER A 182 6.39 -0.17 4.53
C SER A 182 7.08 -0.35 5.87
N ALA A 183 8.36 -0.75 5.92
CA ALA A 183 9.14 -0.87 7.16
C ALA A 183 9.27 0.47 7.90
N GLY A 184 9.73 1.53 7.23
CA GLY A 184 9.85 2.84 7.87
C GLY A 184 8.50 3.39 8.30
N ARG A 185 7.44 3.18 7.51
CA ARG A 185 6.08 3.59 7.90
C ARG A 185 5.56 2.83 9.11
N LEU A 186 5.88 1.53 9.23
CA LEU A 186 5.57 0.75 10.42
C LEU A 186 6.27 1.31 11.66
N LYS A 187 7.58 1.60 11.58
CA LYS A 187 8.35 2.18 12.70
C LYS A 187 7.74 3.49 13.19
N LEU A 188 7.43 4.40 12.27
CA LEU A 188 6.79 5.68 12.58
C LEU A 188 5.43 5.50 13.30
N ARG A 189 4.67 4.47 12.91
CA ARG A 189 3.36 4.19 13.50
C ARG A 189 3.47 3.60 14.90
N LEU A 190 4.41 2.68 15.12
CA LEU A 190 4.71 2.12 16.43
C LEU A 190 5.16 3.19 17.42
N ALA A 191 6.03 4.11 16.99
CA ALA A 191 6.49 5.23 17.79
C ALA A 191 5.35 6.15 18.25
N ARG A 192 4.27 6.27 17.45
CA ARG A 192 3.09 7.09 17.76
C ARG A 192 2.03 6.34 18.58
N GLY A 193 2.30 5.12 19.03
CA GLY A 193 1.33 4.29 19.76
C GLY A 193 0.12 3.86 18.94
N GLY A 194 0.13 4.05 17.61
CA GLY A 194 -1.00 3.75 16.74
C GLY A 194 -1.27 2.25 16.60
N ALA A 195 -2.54 1.86 16.47
CA ALA A 195 -2.93 0.49 16.14
C ALA A 195 -2.30 0.05 14.81
N VAL A 196 -1.70 -1.14 14.71
CA VAL A 196 -0.94 -1.61 13.53
C VAL A 196 -1.88 -2.16 12.43
N ASN A 197 -2.97 -1.45 12.13
CA ASN A 197 -3.90 -1.80 11.05
C ASN A 197 -3.48 -1.06 9.79
N PHE A 198 -2.49 -1.61 9.08
CA PHE A 198 -2.18 -1.21 7.72
C PHE A 198 -2.37 -2.47 6.86
N PRO A 199 -2.98 -2.40 5.66
CA PRO A 199 -3.24 -3.58 4.83
C PRO A 199 -2.00 -4.46 4.58
N ALA A 200 -0.81 -3.85 4.58
CA ALA A 200 0.48 -4.56 4.54
C ALA A 200 0.67 -5.56 5.69
N PHE A 201 0.19 -5.17 6.86
CA PHE A 201 0.18 -5.98 8.08
C PHE A 201 -1.13 -6.74 8.25
N ASP A 202 -2.13 -6.51 7.39
CA ASP A 202 -3.35 -7.32 7.37
C ASP A 202 -3.09 -8.76 6.87
N PHE A 203 -1.95 -9.00 6.20
CA PHE A 203 -1.47 -10.35 5.90
C PHE A 203 -0.75 -11.00 7.09
N LEU A 204 -0.06 -10.20 7.92
CA LEU A 204 0.46 -10.59 9.24
C LEU A 204 -0.65 -10.68 10.33
N ARG A 205 -1.92 -10.52 9.95
CA ARG A 205 -3.06 -10.22 10.85
C ARG A 205 -3.71 -11.41 11.53
N ARG A 206 -3.16 -12.62 11.40
CA ARG A 206 -3.49 -13.68 12.37
C ARG A 206 -2.54 -13.69 13.57
N VAL A 207 -1.66 -12.69 13.62
CA VAL A 207 -0.53 -12.66 14.50
C VAL A 207 -0.43 -11.21 15.07
N THR A 208 -1.44 -10.86 15.89
CA THR A 208 -1.59 -9.55 16.54
C THR A 208 -0.42 -9.22 17.48
N GLY A 209 -0.05 -7.93 17.57
CA GLY A 209 0.76 -7.39 18.68
C GLY A 209 1.91 -6.44 18.30
N LYS A 210 2.13 -5.41 19.12
CA LYS A 210 3.27 -4.47 19.00
C LYS A 210 4.63 -5.20 19.01
N SER A 211 4.73 -6.33 19.71
CA SER A 211 5.96 -7.12 19.81
C SER A 211 6.38 -7.74 18.48
N ARG A 212 5.43 -8.26 17.69
CA ARG A 212 5.76 -8.89 16.41
C ARG A 212 6.14 -7.90 15.33
N ALA A 213 5.47 -6.75 15.30
CA ALA A 213 5.89 -5.63 14.46
C ALA A 213 7.33 -5.17 14.78
N ARG A 214 7.72 -5.16 16.07
CA ARG A 214 9.11 -4.90 16.46
C ARG A 214 10.07 -6.00 16.01
N ASN A 215 9.67 -7.27 16.11
CA ASN A 215 10.49 -8.40 15.64
C ASN A 215 10.70 -8.33 14.13
N TYR A 216 9.66 -8.03 13.35
CA TYR A 216 9.77 -7.84 11.91
C TYR A 216 10.72 -6.68 11.57
N LEU A 217 10.60 -5.53 12.24
CA LEU A 217 11.51 -4.40 12.02
C LEU A 217 12.95 -4.74 12.37
N LYS A 218 13.16 -5.46 13.48
CA LYS A 218 14.48 -5.95 13.88
C LYS A 218 15.05 -6.87 12.80
N PHE A 219 14.25 -7.83 12.31
CA PHE A 219 14.64 -8.74 11.25
C PHE A 219 15.08 -8.02 9.97
N VAL A 220 14.25 -7.11 9.41
CA VAL A 220 14.58 -6.44 8.14
C VAL A 220 15.80 -5.51 8.28
N ASP A 221 16.00 -4.91 9.45
CA ASP A 221 17.19 -4.10 9.73
C ASP A 221 18.45 -4.97 9.88
N GLU A 222 18.38 -6.12 10.56
CA GLU A 222 19.49 -7.07 10.69
C GLU A 222 19.83 -7.76 9.36
N LEU A 223 18.82 -8.00 8.52
CA LEU A 223 19.04 -8.48 7.15
C LEU A 223 19.83 -7.44 6.34
N ALA A 224 19.48 -6.15 6.47
CA ALA A 224 20.22 -5.09 5.79
C ALA A 224 21.68 -4.98 6.28
N ASP A 225 21.91 -5.17 7.59
CA ASP A 225 23.27 -5.21 8.16
C ASP A 225 24.08 -6.38 7.58
N ARG A 226 23.48 -7.58 7.42
CA ARG A 226 24.15 -8.76 6.82
C ARG A 226 24.51 -8.61 5.35
N LEU A 227 23.67 -7.91 4.57
CA LEU A 227 23.84 -7.80 3.12
C LEU A 227 24.90 -6.76 2.70
N HIS A 228 25.29 -5.83 3.59
CA HIS A 228 26.29 -4.78 3.31
C HIS A 228 26.08 -4.01 1.98
N GLY A 229 24.84 -3.86 1.50
CA GLY A 229 24.53 -3.22 0.22
C GLY A 229 24.74 -4.09 -1.03
N SER A 230 25.09 -5.37 -0.85
CA SER A 230 25.09 -6.37 -1.93
C SER A 230 23.68 -6.50 -2.53
N PRO A 231 23.56 -6.76 -3.84
CA PRO A 231 22.26 -6.88 -4.47
C PRO A 231 21.53 -8.10 -3.92
N PHE A 232 20.54 -7.87 -3.04
CA PHE A 232 19.54 -8.88 -2.72
C PHE A 232 18.68 -9.12 -3.97
N ASP A 233 18.88 -10.26 -4.62
CA ASP A 233 18.07 -10.73 -5.73
C ASP A 233 17.05 -11.74 -5.19
N PRO A 234 15.75 -11.42 -5.22
CA PRO A 234 14.73 -12.36 -4.78
C PRO A 234 14.65 -13.63 -5.66
N ASP A 235 15.39 -13.75 -6.76
CA ASP A 235 15.45 -15.00 -7.53
C ASP A 235 16.69 -15.85 -7.20
N LEU A 236 17.71 -15.27 -6.55
CA LEU A 236 18.99 -15.96 -6.22
C LEU A 236 19.23 -16.09 -4.71
N ASP A 237 18.85 -15.07 -3.94
CA ASP A 237 19.08 -15.01 -2.48
C ASP A 237 17.88 -15.54 -1.69
N ILE A 238 16.81 -15.90 -2.37
CA ILE A 238 15.63 -16.49 -1.73
C ILE A 238 15.95 -17.84 -1.13
N GLU A 239 16.66 -18.70 -1.84
CA GLU A 239 16.95 -20.06 -1.36
C GLU A 239 18.04 -20.08 -0.28
N SER A 240 18.95 -19.11 -0.27
CA SER A 240 20.10 -19.06 0.65
C SER A 240 19.82 -18.27 1.93
N CYS A 241 18.78 -17.45 1.98
CA CYS A 241 18.50 -16.60 3.13
C CYS A 241 17.73 -17.38 4.21
N GLU A 242 18.41 -17.75 5.29
CA GLU A 242 17.75 -18.22 6.51
C GLU A 242 16.83 -17.11 7.05
N LEU A 243 15.52 -17.36 6.94
CA LEU A 243 14.50 -16.55 7.58
C LEU A 243 14.66 -16.74 9.10
N PRO A 244 14.82 -15.69 9.91
CA PRO A 244 14.86 -15.79 11.38
C PRO A 244 13.43 -15.88 11.92
N ILE A 245 12.69 -16.82 11.35
CA ILE A 245 11.41 -17.30 11.81
C ILE A 245 11.74 -18.69 12.33
N ALA A 246 11.38 -18.99 13.58
CA ALA A 246 11.62 -20.33 14.09
C ALA A 246 10.93 -21.35 13.18
N GLU A 247 11.52 -22.53 12.95
CA GLU A 247 10.91 -23.53 12.06
C GLU A 247 9.47 -23.87 12.46
N ALA A 248 9.16 -23.82 13.76
CA ALA A 248 7.80 -23.96 14.28
C ALA A 248 6.84 -22.83 13.86
N GLU A 249 7.31 -21.58 13.81
CA GLU A 249 6.53 -20.43 13.31
C GLU A 249 6.39 -20.48 11.77
N LEU A 250 7.41 -20.98 11.07
CA LEU A 250 7.38 -21.19 9.63
C LEU A 250 6.40 -22.32 9.26
N GLU A 251 6.36 -23.38 10.05
CA GLU A 251 5.44 -24.51 9.88
C GLU A 251 4.00 -24.13 10.23
N GLU A 252 3.78 -23.36 11.30
CA GLU A 252 2.46 -22.77 11.59
C GLU A 252 1.99 -21.89 10.42
N TRP A 253 2.92 -21.12 9.83
CA TRP A 253 2.64 -20.29 8.68
C TRP A 253 2.32 -21.08 7.40
N ARG A 254 3.05 -22.17 7.13
CA ARG A 254 2.74 -23.15 6.06
C ARG A 254 1.36 -23.75 6.22
N GLN A 255 1.02 -24.20 7.42
CA GLN A 255 -0.31 -24.74 7.71
C GLN A 255 -1.42 -23.68 7.57
N GLN A 256 -1.15 -22.43 7.97
CA GLN A 256 -2.10 -21.32 7.79
C GLN A 256 -2.27 -20.91 6.33
N PHE A 257 -1.24 -20.99 5.50
CA PHE A 257 -1.32 -20.68 4.08
C PHE A 257 -2.00 -21.81 3.31
N ALA A 258 -1.69 -23.07 3.63
CA ALA A 258 -2.40 -24.24 3.11
C ALA A 258 -3.89 -24.28 3.49
N SER A 259 -4.25 -23.90 4.73
CA SER A 259 -5.64 -23.82 5.23
C SER A 259 -6.43 -22.58 4.80
N ARG A 260 -5.80 -21.62 4.10
CA ARG A 260 -6.48 -20.49 3.44
C ARG A 260 -7.15 -20.87 2.11
N ALA A 261 -7.15 -22.17 1.79
CA ALA A 261 -8.16 -22.75 0.91
C ALA A 261 -9.58 -22.45 1.45
N PRO A 262 -10.58 -22.30 0.58
CA PRO A 262 -11.70 -21.36 0.74
C PRO A 262 -12.85 -21.88 1.62
N GLU A 263 -12.66 -22.10 2.91
CA GLU A 263 -13.77 -22.50 3.80
C GLU A 263 -14.41 -21.34 4.58
N ASN A 264 -13.69 -20.24 4.86
CA ASN A 264 -14.13 -19.23 5.85
C ASN A 264 -14.30 -17.81 5.32
N TRP A 265 -14.75 -17.64 4.08
CA TRP A 265 -14.96 -16.32 3.45
C TRP A 265 -16.02 -15.44 4.13
N SER A 266 -17.01 -16.01 4.84
CA SER A 266 -18.15 -15.27 5.40
C SER A 266 -17.80 -14.34 6.58
N ASN A 267 -16.79 -14.67 7.39
CA ASN A 267 -16.51 -13.93 8.63
C ASN A 267 -15.55 -12.74 8.47
N GLN A 268 -14.94 -12.57 7.28
CA GLN A 268 -13.98 -11.49 6.99
C GLN A 268 -14.25 -10.78 5.67
N ALA A 269 -15.33 -11.15 4.97
CA ALA A 269 -15.82 -10.40 3.83
C ALA A 269 -16.13 -8.95 4.24
N PHE A 270 -15.95 -8.04 3.30
CA PHE A 270 -16.30 -6.64 3.45
C PHE A 270 -17.82 -6.55 3.64
N GLY A 271 -18.27 -6.01 4.77
CA GLY A 271 -19.66 -6.13 5.25
C GLY A 271 -19.80 -6.95 6.54
N SER A 272 -18.80 -7.78 6.88
CA SER A 272 -18.71 -8.44 8.18
C SER A 272 -18.61 -7.42 9.32
N GLU A 273 -19.11 -7.81 10.50
CA GLU A 273 -19.08 -6.99 11.71
C GLU A 273 -17.65 -6.52 12.05
N ALA A 274 -16.65 -7.39 11.86
CA ALA A 274 -15.25 -7.06 12.06
C ALA A 274 -14.73 -5.96 11.10
N PHE A 275 -15.19 -5.95 9.85
CA PHE A 275 -14.85 -4.92 8.87
C PHE A 275 -15.59 -3.60 9.16
N GLN A 276 -16.88 -3.66 9.49
CA GLN A 276 -17.67 -2.49 9.87
C GLN A 276 -17.09 -1.79 11.11
N ASN A 277 -16.66 -2.56 12.11
CA ASN A 277 -16.01 -2.04 13.31
C ASN A 277 -14.66 -1.36 12.99
N GLN A 278 -13.92 -1.85 12.00
CA GLN A 278 -12.67 -1.25 11.56
C GLN A 278 -12.88 0.07 10.80
N ILE A 279 -13.93 0.17 9.97
CA ILE A 279 -14.30 1.41 9.26
C ILE A 279 -14.82 2.46 10.26
N ALA A 280 -15.71 2.08 11.18
CA ALA A 280 -16.23 2.98 12.21
C ALA A 280 -15.11 3.59 13.07
N LEU A 281 -14.09 2.80 13.41
CA LEU A 281 -12.92 3.28 14.15
C LEU A 281 -12.09 4.31 13.33
N LEU A 282 -11.95 4.09 12.03
CA LEU A 282 -11.22 5.00 11.13
C LEU A 282 -11.97 6.32 10.94
N GLU A 283 -13.29 6.28 10.80
CA GLU A 283 -14.14 7.46 10.68
C GLU A 283 -14.16 8.29 11.97
N GLN A 284 -14.27 7.64 13.14
CA GLN A 284 -14.12 8.32 14.43
C GLN A 284 -12.75 9.00 14.55
N THR A 285 -11.68 8.32 14.14
CA THR A 285 -10.32 8.89 14.21
C THR A 285 -10.15 10.08 13.25
N LYS A 286 -10.79 10.05 12.08
CA LYS A 286 -10.78 11.15 11.10
C LYS A 286 -11.57 12.35 11.62
N ALA A 287 -12.76 12.12 12.19
CA ALA A 287 -13.57 13.15 12.83
C ALA A 287 -12.83 13.82 14.00
N GLN A 288 -12.18 13.04 14.87
CA GLN A 288 -11.39 13.55 15.99
C GLN A 288 -10.21 14.42 15.53
N LYS A 289 -9.51 14.03 14.46
CA LYS A 289 -8.42 14.85 13.87
C LYS A 289 -8.93 16.16 13.29
N ILE A 290 -10.05 16.15 12.57
CA ILE A 290 -10.65 17.37 12.00
C ILE A 290 -11.07 18.33 13.12
N THR A 291 -11.69 17.81 14.18
CA THR A 291 -12.08 18.60 15.36
C THR A 291 -10.86 19.21 16.06
N LYS A 292 -9.78 18.45 16.23
CA LYS A 292 -8.54 18.93 16.84
C LYS A 292 -7.86 20.03 16.02
N VAL A 293 -7.78 19.86 14.70
CA VAL A 293 -7.24 20.88 13.78
C VAL A 293 -8.09 22.16 13.81
N ARG A 294 -9.42 22.04 13.86
CA ARG A 294 -10.32 23.20 14.00
C ARG A 294 -10.13 23.92 15.33
N GLN A 295 -10.00 23.21 16.44
CA GLN A 295 -9.74 23.79 17.75
C GLN A 295 -8.37 24.49 17.83
N GLU A 296 -7.33 23.90 17.22
CA GLU A 296 -6.00 24.52 17.12
C GLU A 296 -6.00 25.76 16.22
N ALA A 297 -6.75 25.75 15.11
CA ALA A 297 -6.91 26.92 14.25
C ALA A 297 -7.67 28.07 14.94
N VAL A 298 -8.69 27.76 15.75
CA VAL A 298 -9.41 28.77 16.58
C VAL A 298 -8.51 29.33 17.68
N LYS A 299 -7.67 28.50 18.30
CA LYS A 299 -6.67 28.96 19.29
C LYS A 299 -5.60 29.86 18.66
N ARG A 300 -5.11 29.53 17.46
CA ARG A 300 -4.15 30.37 16.72
C ARG A 300 -4.73 31.73 16.33
N ARG A 301 -6.02 31.82 15.98
CA ARG A 301 -6.69 33.11 15.72
C ARG A 301 -6.96 33.96 16.97
N ARG A 302 -6.92 33.37 18.18
CA ARG A 302 -7.07 34.10 19.45
C ARG A 302 -5.73 34.58 20.04
N PHE A 303 -4.61 34.20 19.43
CA PHE A 303 -3.24 34.47 19.92
C PHE A 303 -2.40 35.26 18.92
N ASP A 304 -3.04 36.03 18.03
CA ASP A 304 -2.36 37.03 17.19
C ASP A 304 -2.43 38.40 17.90
N PRO A 305 -1.37 38.88 18.58
CA PRO A 305 -1.37 40.16 19.30
C PRO A 305 -0.98 41.33 18.37
N GLY A 306 -1.17 41.19 17.06
CA GLY A 306 -0.54 42.05 16.05
C GLY A 306 -1.40 43.14 15.41
N ASP A 307 -2.61 43.44 15.88
CA ASP A 307 -3.46 44.47 15.23
C ASP A 307 -4.24 45.35 16.21
N GLN A 308 -3.49 46.05 17.08
CA GLN A 308 -3.99 47.20 17.82
C GLN A 308 -3.03 48.38 17.71
N THR A 309 -2.87 48.94 16.51
CA THR A 309 -2.47 50.35 16.37
C THR A 309 -2.75 50.81 14.95
N GLN A 310 -3.90 51.44 14.73
CA GLN A 310 -4.05 52.66 13.90
C GLN A 310 -5.51 53.16 13.94
N GLN A 311 -5.85 53.82 15.03
CA GLN A 311 -6.83 54.91 15.02
C GLN A 311 -6.37 55.95 16.03
N LYS A 312 -5.66 56.97 15.53
CA LYS A 312 -5.63 58.33 16.06
C LYS A 312 -4.84 59.22 15.10
N SER A 313 -5.43 60.40 14.86
CA SER A 313 -5.05 61.53 14.02
C SER A 313 -5.29 61.37 12.52
#